data_AF-A0AA50DZ98-F1
#
_entry.id   AF-A0AA50DZ98-F1
#
_cell.length_a   1.000
_cell.length_b   1.000
_cell.length_c   1.000
_cell.angle_alpha   90.00
_cell.angle_beta   90.00
_cell.angle_gamma   90.00
#
_symmetry.space_group_name_H-M   'P 1'
#
loop_
_entity.id
_entity.type
_entity.pdbx_description
1 polymer ?
#
loop_
_entity_poly.entity_id
_entity_poly.type
_entity_poly.pdbx_seq_one_letter_code
_entity_poly.pdbx_strand_id
1 'polypeptide(L)'
;MREQLTIVENVDFVPLSESFINYLTLQFPESYRKAYIPQGTYRALPPFPSEDILTISTGGALLTRPNMNREKVALMTWAIFANSRQFASFYPKLATENGSVNLYEGLLYIHPAAMRTYREGDPRIAWLRYLQENKPLQAASIMLLGTTTIGFLLQGWRKRKTEKFLVGHRQAIADLRETAQENPQEALREIESLKQSYRLMLIEGNLAPDLYQQIEGMNEVFIEQCRTEINRQQDQDLSKIIGGLTEVQQYRSNNAPWMVEHLQQCQEIYREMLLKGHLDFPTYLNLYQMQLLLDILISRPQPTMERV
;
A
#
# COMPACT_ATOMS: atom_id res chain seq x y z
N MET A 1 79.29 -14.08 -9.30
CA MET A 1 80.42 -14.03 -8.35
C MET A 1 79.84 -13.56 -7.03
N ARG A 2 79.55 -14.46 -6.08
CA ARG A 2 79.09 -14.08 -4.73
C ARG A 2 80.35 -13.66 -3.97
N GLU A 3 80.48 -12.38 -3.62
CA GLU A 3 81.45 -11.97 -2.62
C GLU A 3 81.22 -12.82 -1.37
N GLN A 4 82.20 -13.65 -1.03
CA GLN A 4 82.23 -14.31 0.26
C GLN A 4 82.47 -13.20 1.29
N LEU A 5 81.40 -12.75 1.92
CA LEU A 5 81.49 -11.88 3.08
C LEU A 5 82.31 -12.63 4.14
N THR A 6 83.55 -12.20 4.35
CA THR A 6 84.40 -12.68 5.44
C THR A 6 83.69 -12.40 6.76
N ILE A 7 83.46 -13.45 7.54
CA ILE A 7 82.91 -13.33 8.89
C ILE A 7 83.96 -12.61 9.73
N VAL A 8 83.64 -11.39 10.17
CA VAL A 8 84.47 -10.65 11.13
C VAL A 8 84.15 -11.22 12.51
N GLU A 9 85.12 -11.87 13.14
CA GLU A 9 84.91 -12.56 14.42
C GLU A 9 84.86 -11.60 15.63
N ASN A 10 85.44 -10.41 15.50
CA ASN A 10 85.44 -9.37 16.53
C ASN A 10 84.52 -8.22 16.13
N VAL A 11 83.24 -8.34 16.51
CA VAL A 11 82.25 -7.28 16.39
C VAL A 11 81.90 -6.86 17.81
N ASP A 12 81.95 -5.57 18.10
CA ASP A 12 81.50 -4.98 19.36
C ASP A 12 80.41 -3.94 19.10
N PHE A 13 79.43 -3.88 20.00
CA PHE A 13 78.44 -2.81 19.99
C PHE A 13 78.97 -1.60 20.75
N VAL A 14 78.90 -0.43 20.13
CA VAL A 14 79.20 0.84 20.79
C VAL A 14 77.89 1.42 21.34
N PRO A 15 77.69 1.47 22.66
CA PRO A 15 76.47 2.03 23.24
C PRO A 15 76.44 3.55 23.03
N LEU A 16 75.22 4.09 22.91
CA LEU A 16 75.02 5.54 22.91
C LEU A 16 74.80 6.03 24.34
N SER A 17 75.37 7.18 24.68
CA SER A 17 75.19 7.78 26.01
C SER A 17 73.76 8.27 26.22
N GLU A 18 73.26 8.20 27.46
CA GLU A 18 71.91 8.68 27.78
C GLU A 18 71.71 10.17 27.46
N SER A 19 72.73 11.00 27.68
CA SER A 19 72.66 12.43 27.36
C SER A 19 72.46 12.68 25.86
N PHE A 20 73.16 11.92 25.02
CA PHE A 20 73.04 12.01 23.57
C PHE A 20 71.68 11.50 23.07
N ILE A 21 71.20 10.40 23.64
CA ILE A 21 69.86 9.87 23.34
C ILE A 21 68.79 10.88 23.73
N ASN A 22 68.85 11.41 24.95
CA ASN A 22 67.88 12.37 25.45
C ASN A 22 67.85 13.62 24.56
N TYR A 23 69.02 14.14 24.16
CA TYR A 23 69.12 15.24 23.21
C TYR A 23 68.39 14.92 21.89
N LEU A 24 68.67 13.76 21.27
CA LEU A 24 68.04 13.37 20.01
C LEU A 24 66.53 13.15 20.14
N THR A 25 66.06 12.55 21.24
CA THR A 25 64.64 12.30 21.46
C THR A 25 63.86 13.58 21.80
N LEU A 26 64.51 14.57 22.42
CA LEU A 26 63.89 15.87 22.71
C LEU A 26 63.87 16.76 21.47
N GLN A 27 64.95 16.75 20.67
CA GLN A 27 65.08 17.59 19.49
C GLN A 27 64.29 17.04 18.29
N PHE A 28 64.22 15.71 18.14
CA PHE A 28 63.54 15.04 17.04
C PHE A 28 62.65 13.89 17.56
N PRO A 29 61.62 14.20 18.36
CA PRO A 29 60.73 13.19 18.96
C PRO A 29 59.99 12.35 17.91
N GLU A 30 59.84 12.88 16.70
CA GLU A 30 59.17 12.23 15.57
C GLU A 30 60.01 11.13 14.92
N SER A 31 61.34 11.23 15.04
CA SER A 31 62.30 10.41 14.30
C SER A 31 63.02 9.39 15.18
N TYR A 32 63.29 9.74 16.44
CA TYR A 32 64.10 8.93 17.34
C TYR A 32 63.37 8.60 18.64
N ARG A 33 63.55 7.36 19.09
CA ARG A 33 63.05 6.86 20.37
C ARG A 33 64.14 6.11 21.11
N LYS A 34 64.19 6.24 22.43
CA LYS A 34 65.05 5.42 23.29
C LYS A 34 64.71 3.95 23.07
N ALA A 35 65.73 3.11 22.84
CA ALA A 35 65.57 1.69 22.62
C ALA A 35 66.73 0.91 23.21
N TYR A 36 66.54 -0.40 23.33
CA TYR A 36 67.56 -1.32 23.78
C TYR A 36 67.69 -2.45 22.76
N ILE A 37 68.94 -2.86 22.51
CA ILE A 37 69.23 -4.15 21.86
C ILE A 37 69.40 -5.15 23.01
N PRO A 38 68.47 -6.09 23.21
CA PRO A 38 68.56 -7.03 24.32
C PRO A 38 69.82 -7.90 24.25
N GLN A 39 70.30 -8.33 25.41
CA GLN A 39 71.31 -9.35 25.55
C GLN A 39 70.97 -10.59 24.68
N GLY A 40 71.96 -11.11 23.97
CA GLY A 40 71.81 -12.34 23.19
C GLY A 40 70.99 -12.22 21.89
N THR A 41 70.65 -11.00 21.45
CA THR A 41 69.87 -10.77 20.21
C THR A 41 70.49 -11.40 18.96
N TYR A 42 71.82 -11.46 18.87
CA TYR A 42 72.53 -11.93 17.67
C TYR A 42 73.16 -13.32 17.84
N ARG A 43 73.47 -13.73 19.08
CA ARG A 43 73.94 -15.07 19.43
C ARG A 43 73.45 -15.44 20.82
N ALA A 44 72.89 -16.63 20.99
CA ALA A 44 72.37 -17.09 22.28
C ALA A 44 73.47 -17.54 23.27
N LEU A 45 74.55 -18.17 22.76
CA LEU A 45 75.62 -18.70 23.62
C LEU A 45 77.01 -18.62 22.93
N PRO A 46 78.02 -17.96 23.54
CA PRO A 46 77.86 -16.98 24.61
C PRO A 46 76.99 -15.81 24.11
N PRO A 47 76.14 -15.22 24.97
CA PRO A 47 75.19 -14.19 24.57
C PRO A 47 75.92 -13.01 23.93
N PHE A 48 75.48 -12.60 22.74
CA PHE A 48 75.98 -11.42 22.04
C PHE A 48 74.81 -10.53 21.58
N PRO A 49 74.75 -9.26 22.02
CA PRO A 49 75.62 -8.62 23.02
C PRO A 49 75.54 -9.32 24.38
N SER A 50 76.58 -9.15 25.22
CA SER A 50 76.67 -9.75 26.55
C SER A 50 75.75 -9.09 27.58
N GLU A 51 75.25 -7.89 27.29
CA GLU A 51 74.32 -7.11 28.09
C GLU A 51 73.36 -6.33 27.17
N ASP A 52 72.34 -5.71 27.75
CA ASP A 52 71.41 -4.85 27.01
C ASP A 52 72.13 -3.57 26.55
N ILE A 53 72.18 -3.34 25.25
CA ILE A 53 72.85 -2.15 24.68
C ILE A 53 71.84 -1.03 24.52
N LEU A 54 72.09 0.06 25.24
CA LEU A 54 71.31 1.28 25.11
C LEU A 54 71.60 1.97 23.76
N THR A 55 70.53 2.29 23.02
CA THR A 55 70.62 2.91 21.70
C THR A 55 69.35 3.72 21.36
N ILE A 56 69.24 4.14 20.12
CA ILE A 56 68.05 4.77 19.54
C ILE A 56 67.42 3.85 18.49
N SER A 57 66.12 4.02 18.28
CA SER A 57 65.39 3.40 17.18
C SER A 57 64.60 4.44 16.40
N THR A 58 64.34 4.14 15.13
CA THR A 58 63.43 4.90 14.28
C THR A 58 62.32 3.99 13.76
N GLY A 59 61.11 4.54 13.60
CA GLY A 59 59.98 3.80 13.08
C GLY A 59 60.10 3.56 11.58
N GLY A 60 59.98 2.31 11.13
CA GLY A 60 59.78 2.02 9.72
C GLY A 60 58.35 2.37 9.30
N ALA A 61 58.19 3.16 8.24
CA ALA A 61 56.89 3.60 7.76
C ALA A 61 56.72 3.33 6.25
N LEU A 62 55.55 2.81 5.88
CA LEU A 62 55.12 2.79 4.48
C LEU A 62 54.38 4.09 4.17
N LEU A 63 54.97 4.91 3.30
CA LEU A 63 54.50 6.27 3.03
C LEU A 63 53.70 6.34 1.72
N THR A 64 52.72 7.25 1.70
CA THR A 64 51.97 7.60 0.49
C THR A 64 51.79 9.11 0.41
N ARG A 65 51.50 9.63 -0.79
CA ARG A 65 51.11 11.02 -0.98
C ARG A 65 49.80 11.33 -0.26
N PRO A 66 49.61 12.55 0.27
CA PRO A 66 48.39 12.94 0.99
C PRO A 66 47.15 12.99 0.09
N ASN A 67 47.32 13.19 -1.22
CA ASN A 67 46.24 13.25 -2.20
C ASN A 67 45.94 11.89 -2.87
N MET A 68 46.46 10.79 -2.32
CA MET A 68 46.19 9.45 -2.84
C MET A 68 44.70 9.11 -2.68
N ASN A 69 44.15 8.31 -3.59
CA ASN A 69 42.77 7.84 -3.51
C ASN A 69 42.54 7.11 -2.18
N ARG A 70 41.56 7.60 -1.40
CA ARG A 70 41.27 7.12 -0.04
C ARG A 70 40.89 5.65 0.01
N GLU A 71 40.12 5.17 -0.96
CA GLU A 71 39.68 3.77 -1.03
C GLU A 71 40.86 2.83 -1.28
N LYS A 72 41.76 3.19 -2.21
CA LYS A 72 42.97 2.41 -2.48
C LYS A 72 43.88 2.33 -1.26
N VAL A 73 44.05 3.45 -0.54
CA VAL A 73 44.83 3.47 0.71
C VAL A 73 44.19 2.58 1.76
N ALA A 74 42.86 2.65 1.95
CA ALA A 74 42.16 1.80 2.91
C ALA A 74 42.28 0.31 2.56
N LEU A 75 42.06 -0.07 1.29
CA LEU A 75 42.16 -1.45 0.83
C LEU A 75 43.59 -2.00 0.97
N MET A 76 44.61 -1.21 0.62
CA MET A 76 46.00 -1.59 0.80
C MET A 76 46.34 -1.77 2.28
N THR A 77 45.91 -0.83 3.12
CA THR A 77 46.11 -0.91 4.58
C THR A 77 45.45 -2.16 5.14
N TRP A 78 44.22 -2.46 4.73
CA TRP A 78 43.50 -3.66 5.15
C TRP A 78 44.22 -4.93 4.70
N ALA A 79 44.67 -4.99 3.45
CA ALA A 79 45.39 -6.14 2.92
C ALA A 79 46.66 -6.45 3.73
N ILE A 80 47.42 -5.41 4.11
CA ILE A 80 48.62 -5.56 4.95
C ILE A 80 48.22 -5.96 6.38
N PHE A 81 47.25 -5.26 6.98
CA PHE A 81 46.80 -5.49 8.35
C PHE A 81 46.24 -6.91 8.55
N ALA A 82 45.34 -7.34 7.67
CA ALA A 82 44.70 -8.65 7.72
C ALA A 82 45.69 -9.81 7.50
N ASN A 83 46.79 -9.56 6.78
CA ASN A 83 47.84 -10.55 6.52
C ASN A 83 49.12 -10.29 7.33
N SER A 84 49.06 -9.44 8.37
CA SER A 84 50.22 -8.98 9.14
C SER A 84 51.10 -10.11 9.70
N ARG A 85 50.46 -11.22 10.12
CA ARG A 85 51.14 -12.43 10.60
C ARG A 85 52.07 -13.08 9.57
N GLN A 86 51.79 -12.92 8.26
CA GLN A 86 52.67 -13.47 7.21
C GLN A 86 54.03 -12.76 7.17
N PHE A 87 54.11 -11.54 7.68
CA PHE A 87 55.36 -10.78 7.76
C PHE A 87 56.15 -11.05 9.05
N ALA A 88 55.66 -11.94 9.93
CA ALA A 88 56.29 -12.26 11.21
C ALA A 88 57.73 -12.79 11.06
N SER A 89 58.06 -13.44 9.94
CA SER A 89 59.42 -13.89 9.66
C SER A 89 60.43 -12.75 9.56
N PHE A 90 59.99 -11.57 9.11
CA PHE A 90 60.82 -10.37 8.99
C PHE A 90 60.65 -9.43 10.19
N TYR A 91 59.44 -9.40 10.76
CA TYR A 91 59.09 -8.55 11.89
C TYR A 91 58.44 -9.40 13.00
N PRO A 92 59.25 -10.03 13.88
CA PRO A 92 58.74 -10.95 14.90
C PRO A 92 57.69 -10.34 15.84
N LYS A 93 57.73 -9.01 16.04
CA LYS A 93 56.72 -8.26 16.82
C LYS A 93 55.30 -8.34 16.25
N LEU A 94 55.13 -8.75 15.00
CA LEU A 94 53.82 -8.95 14.36
C LEU A 94 53.22 -10.33 14.66
N ALA A 95 54.00 -11.26 15.23
CA ALA A 95 53.54 -12.60 15.60
C ALA A 95 52.72 -12.62 16.91
N THR A 96 52.80 -11.55 17.70
CA THR A 96 52.11 -11.45 18.99
C THR A 96 50.62 -11.17 18.80
N GLU A 97 49.81 -11.43 19.84
CA GLU A 97 48.35 -11.29 19.79
C GLU A 97 47.89 -9.86 19.43
N ASN A 98 48.66 -8.84 19.87
CA ASN A 98 48.47 -7.42 19.54
C ASN A 98 49.42 -6.91 18.45
N GLY A 99 50.03 -7.81 17.66
CA GLY A 99 51.04 -7.46 16.66
C GLY A 99 50.57 -6.45 15.62
N SER A 100 49.26 -6.35 15.40
CA SER A 100 48.64 -5.42 14.46
C SER A 100 48.56 -3.97 14.98
N VAL A 101 48.60 -3.76 16.30
CA VAL A 101 48.71 -2.43 16.95
C VAL A 101 50.08 -1.82 16.70
N ASN A 102 51.12 -2.66 16.69
CA ASN A 102 52.49 -2.26 16.39
C ASN A 102 52.68 -1.71 14.96
N LEU A 103 51.72 -1.90 14.05
CA LEU A 103 51.80 -1.39 12.67
C LEU A 103 51.56 0.11 12.55
N TYR A 104 50.87 0.71 13.52
CA TYR A 104 50.58 2.14 13.52
C TYR A 104 51.10 2.86 14.76
N GLU A 105 51.52 2.12 15.78
CA GLU A 105 52.09 2.69 16.99
C GLU A 105 53.37 3.47 16.69
N GLY A 106 53.34 4.76 17.05
CA GLY A 106 54.49 5.64 16.91
C GLY A 106 54.64 6.36 15.57
N LEU A 107 53.68 6.20 14.66
CA LEU A 107 53.60 7.01 13.44
C LEU A 107 52.83 8.31 13.73
N LEU A 108 53.43 9.46 13.40
CA LEU A 108 52.87 10.76 13.79
C LEU A 108 51.98 11.42 12.72
N TYR A 109 51.91 10.84 11.51
CA TYR A 109 50.99 11.26 10.46
C TYR A 109 50.47 10.07 9.68
N ILE A 110 49.35 9.50 10.12
CA ILE A 110 48.69 8.38 9.45
C ILE A 110 47.61 8.93 8.52
N HIS A 111 47.61 8.49 7.27
CA HIS A 111 46.58 8.85 6.30
C HIS A 111 45.17 8.52 6.86
N PRO A 112 44.17 9.41 6.74
CA PRO A 112 42.88 9.25 7.43
C PRO A 112 42.15 7.95 7.06
N ALA A 113 42.28 7.49 5.81
CA ALA A 113 41.71 6.23 5.38
C ALA A 113 42.41 4.99 5.98
N ALA A 114 43.73 5.07 6.22
CA ALA A 114 44.48 4.02 6.90
C ALA A 114 44.12 3.98 8.39
N MET A 115 44.04 5.15 9.04
CA MET A 115 43.63 5.27 10.44
C MET A 115 42.23 4.67 10.69
N ARG A 116 41.26 4.97 9.81
CA ARG A 116 39.94 4.33 9.89
C ARG A 116 40.06 2.81 9.78
N THR A 117 40.83 2.31 8.81
CA THR A 117 41.04 0.86 8.64
C THR A 117 41.66 0.20 9.87
N TYR A 118 42.60 0.85 10.56
CA TYR A 118 43.17 0.31 11.80
C TYR A 118 42.15 0.26 12.97
N ARG A 119 41.26 1.25 13.07
CA ARG A 119 40.25 1.33 14.14
C ARG A 119 39.03 0.46 13.87
N GLU A 120 38.59 0.47 12.63
CA GLU A 120 37.30 -0.05 12.21
C GLU A 120 37.46 -1.41 11.48
N GLY A 121 38.64 -1.77 10.99
CA GLY A 121 38.84 -3.01 10.23
C GLY A 121 38.40 -2.89 8.77
N ASP A 122 37.82 -3.95 8.20
CA ASP A 122 37.61 -4.08 6.75
C ASP A 122 36.79 -2.91 6.15
N PRO A 123 37.38 -2.11 5.24
CA PRO A 123 36.71 -0.94 4.67
C PRO A 123 35.54 -1.30 3.74
N ARG A 124 35.45 -2.53 3.21
CA ARG A 124 34.37 -2.98 2.32
C ARG A 124 33.03 -3.09 3.04
N ILE A 125 33.07 -3.29 4.36
CA ILE A 125 31.89 -3.48 5.21
C ILE A 125 31.43 -2.15 5.83
N ALA A 126 32.05 -1.02 5.47
CA ALA A 126 31.74 0.29 6.05
C ALA A 126 30.28 0.73 5.82
N TRP A 127 29.70 0.42 4.65
CA TRP A 127 28.30 0.76 4.34
C TRP A 127 27.31 -0.04 5.20
N LEU A 128 27.60 -1.33 5.43
CA LEU A 128 26.75 -2.21 6.23
C LEU A 128 26.80 -1.77 7.70
N ARG A 129 27.97 -1.39 8.19
CA ARG A 129 28.16 -0.85 9.54
C ARG A 129 27.48 0.49 9.71
N TYR A 130 27.57 1.38 8.73
CA TYR A 130 26.81 2.63 8.72
C TYR A 130 25.31 2.37 8.82
N LEU A 131 24.76 1.39 8.07
CA LEU A 131 23.36 1.02 8.20
C LEU A 131 23.04 0.43 9.58
N GLN A 132 23.89 -0.46 10.12
CA GLN A 132 23.72 -1.10 11.43
C GLN A 132 23.76 -0.11 12.60
N GLU A 133 24.70 0.84 12.57
CA GLU A 133 24.89 1.84 13.62
C GLU A 133 23.80 2.91 13.58
N ASN A 134 23.29 3.27 12.39
CA ASN A 134 22.23 4.26 12.25
C ASN A 134 20.83 3.67 12.45
N LYS A 135 20.52 3.32 13.70
CA LYS A 135 19.18 2.94 14.19
C LYS A 135 18.03 3.84 13.71
N PRO A 136 18.13 5.19 13.68
CA PRO A 136 17.01 6.02 13.20
C PRO A 136 16.73 5.84 11.70
N LEU A 137 17.75 5.55 10.89
CA LEU A 137 17.63 5.36 9.45
C LEU A 137 16.95 4.02 9.13
N GLN A 138 17.25 2.98 9.93
CA GLN A 138 16.53 1.71 9.90
C GLN A 138 15.05 1.88 10.31
N ALA A 139 14.79 2.61 11.39
CA ALA A 139 13.42 2.86 11.84
C ALA A 139 12.60 3.62 10.78
N ALA A 140 13.19 4.65 10.16
CA ALA A 140 12.54 5.42 9.10
C ALA A 140 12.25 4.57 7.84
N SER A 141 13.19 3.71 7.44
CA SER A 141 13.00 2.84 6.28
C SER A 141 11.95 1.74 6.54
N ILE A 142 11.96 1.13 7.72
CA ILE A 142 10.91 0.17 8.14
C ILE A 142 9.55 0.87 8.21
N MET A 143 9.48 2.08 8.77
CA MET A 143 8.25 2.84 8.86
C MET A 143 7.70 3.20 7.47
N LEU A 144 8.55 3.65 6.54
CA LEU A 144 8.14 3.97 5.17
C LEU A 144 7.63 2.73 4.42
N LEU A 145 8.38 1.63 4.47
CA LEU A 145 7.98 0.39 3.79
C LEU A 145 6.73 -0.23 4.43
N GLY A 146 6.64 -0.22 5.75
CA GLY A 146 5.50 -0.75 6.50
C GLY A 146 4.22 0.06 6.25
N THR A 147 4.28 1.38 6.37
CA THR A 147 3.10 2.25 6.18
C THR A 147 2.60 2.21 4.73
N THR A 148 3.51 2.18 3.75
CA THR A 148 3.15 2.13 2.33
C THR A 148 2.45 0.82 1.99
N THR A 149 3.01 -0.32 2.40
CA THR A 149 2.44 -1.64 2.09
C THR A 149 1.06 -1.85 2.73
N ILE A 150 0.90 -1.46 3.99
CA ILE A 150 -0.39 -1.52 4.69
C ILE A 150 -1.43 -0.61 4.01
N GLY A 151 -1.03 0.61 3.62
CA GLY A 151 -1.90 1.55 2.90
C GLY A 151 -2.42 0.97 1.58
N PHE A 152 -1.53 0.42 0.76
CA PHE A 152 -1.90 -0.23 -0.50
C PHE A 152 -2.85 -1.42 -0.30
N LEU A 153 -2.61 -2.25 0.71
CA LEU A 153 -3.49 -3.38 1.04
C LEU A 153 -4.88 -2.91 1.47
N LEU A 154 -4.96 -1.91 2.35
CA LEU A 154 -6.23 -1.34 2.81
C LEU A 154 -7.00 -0.70 1.66
N GLN A 155 -6.32 0.04 0.78
CA GLN A 155 -6.95 0.66 -0.39
C GLN A 155 -7.48 -0.40 -1.37
N GLY A 156 -6.70 -1.45 -1.63
CA GLY A 156 -7.11 -2.57 -2.47
C GLY A 156 -8.30 -3.33 -1.90
N TRP A 157 -8.33 -3.58 -0.59
CA TRP A 157 -9.44 -4.22 0.09
C TRP A 157 -10.72 -3.38 0.03
N ARG A 158 -10.63 -2.07 0.30
CA ARG A 158 -11.76 -1.14 0.19
C ARG A 158 -12.34 -1.14 -1.22
N LYS A 159 -11.50 -1.03 -2.25
CA LYS A 159 -11.95 -1.04 -3.66
C LYS A 159 -12.72 -2.32 -4.01
N ARG A 160 -12.22 -3.49 -3.61
CA ARG A 160 -12.89 -4.79 -3.84
C ARG A 160 -14.22 -4.89 -3.10
N LYS A 161 -14.32 -4.39 -1.86
CA LYS A 161 -15.58 -4.39 -1.09
C LYS A 161 -16.62 -3.52 -1.80
N THR A 162 -16.24 -2.32 -2.25
CA THR A 162 -17.11 -1.39 -2.99
C THR A 162 -17.61 -2.00 -4.30
N GLU A 163 -16.71 -2.59 -5.10
CA GLU A 163 -17.06 -3.18 -6.40
C GLU A 163 -18.04 -4.35 -6.25
N LYS A 164 -17.81 -5.26 -5.29
CA LYS A 164 -18.75 -6.35 -4.99
C LYS A 164 -20.12 -5.83 -4.57
N PHE A 165 -20.16 -4.76 -3.77
CA PHE A 165 -21.42 -4.17 -3.33
C PHE A 165 -22.21 -3.54 -4.48
N LEU A 166 -21.52 -2.81 -5.37
CA LEU A 166 -22.14 -2.22 -6.57
C LEU A 166 -22.69 -3.28 -7.53
N VAL A 167 -21.96 -4.38 -7.73
CA VAL A 167 -22.42 -5.49 -8.57
C VAL A 167 -23.67 -6.13 -7.97
N GLY A 168 -23.67 -6.40 -6.65
CA GLY A 168 -24.85 -6.95 -5.97
C GLY A 168 -26.07 -6.01 -6.05
N HIS A 169 -25.86 -4.70 -5.88
CA HIS A 169 -26.93 -3.72 -5.99
C HIS A 169 -27.49 -3.61 -7.43
N ARG A 170 -26.63 -3.64 -8.45
CA ARG A 170 -27.06 -3.68 -9.85
C ARG A 170 -27.90 -4.91 -10.17
N GLN A 171 -27.52 -6.06 -9.62
CA GLN A 171 -28.27 -7.29 -9.81
C GLN A 171 -29.63 -7.22 -9.12
N ALA A 172 -29.69 -6.71 -7.88
CA ALA A 172 -30.97 -6.45 -7.21
C ALA A 172 -31.88 -5.49 -8.00
N ILE A 173 -31.33 -4.42 -8.60
CA ILE A 173 -32.11 -3.53 -9.48
C ILE A 173 -32.57 -4.26 -10.76
N ALA A 174 -31.75 -5.14 -11.33
CA ALA A 174 -32.11 -5.91 -12.52
C ALA A 174 -33.27 -6.88 -12.24
N ASP A 175 -33.19 -7.59 -11.11
CA ASP A 175 -34.25 -8.50 -10.65
C ASP A 175 -35.55 -7.72 -10.38
N LEU A 176 -35.46 -6.57 -9.69
CA LEU A 176 -36.61 -5.68 -9.47
C LEU A 176 -37.20 -5.13 -10.76
N ARG A 177 -36.39 -4.95 -11.81
CA ARG A 177 -36.86 -4.48 -13.12
C ARG A 177 -37.67 -5.54 -13.86
N GLU A 178 -37.32 -6.81 -13.69
CA GLU A 178 -38.11 -7.93 -14.21
C GLU A 178 -39.47 -7.97 -13.52
N THR A 179 -39.50 -7.90 -12.18
CA THR A 179 -40.74 -7.82 -11.40
C THR A 179 -41.58 -6.58 -11.72
N ALA A 180 -40.94 -5.43 -12.02
CA ALA A 180 -41.63 -4.19 -12.38
C ALA A 180 -42.43 -4.28 -13.69
N GLN A 181 -42.09 -5.21 -14.61
CA GLN A 181 -42.87 -5.43 -15.83
C GLN A 181 -44.21 -6.11 -15.54
N GLU A 182 -44.26 -6.96 -14.51
CA GLU A 182 -45.48 -7.69 -14.11
C GLU A 182 -46.31 -6.88 -13.11
N ASN A 183 -45.67 -6.34 -12.07
CA ASN A 183 -46.31 -5.57 -10.99
C ASN A 183 -45.46 -4.35 -10.57
N PRO A 184 -45.61 -3.19 -11.23
CA PRO A 184 -44.77 -2.03 -10.94
C PRO A 184 -44.98 -1.42 -9.55
N GLN A 185 -46.14 -1.63 -8.92
CA GLN A 185 -46.40 -1.18 -7.54
C GLN A 185 -45.66 -2.01 -6.49
N GLU A 186 -45.46 -3.31 -6.73
CA GLU A 186 -44.74 -4.21 -5.84
C GLU A 186 -43.24 -3.90 -5.88
N ALA A 187 -42.69 -3.70 -7.08
CA ALA A 187 -41.30 -3.28 -7.30
C ALA A 187 -40.97 -1.94 -6.61
N LEU A 188 -41.92 -1.00 -6.53
CA LEU A 188 -41.74 0.26 -5.80
C LEU A 188 -41.62 0.07 -4.28
N ARG A 189 -42.40 -0.84 -3.68
CA ARG A 189 -42.30 -1.12 -2.23
C ARG A 189 -41.00 -1.84 -1.90
N GLU A 190 -40.59 -2.78 -2.75
CA GLU A 190 -39.35 -3.52 -2.55
C GLU A 190 -38.12 -2.60 -2.64
N ILE A 191 -38.06 -1.67 -3.59
CA ILE A 191 -36.93 -0.73 -3.66
C ILE A 191 -36.91 0.26 -2.49
N GLU A 192 -38.06 0.64 -1.94
CA GLU A 192 -38.13 1.49 -0.75
C GLU A 192 -37.60 0.75 0.50
N SER A 193 -37.90 -0.55 0.62
CA SER A 193 -37.33 -1.40 1.68
C SER A 193 -35.80 -1.54 1.54
N LEU A 194 -35.31 -1.67 0.30
CA LEU A 194 -33.89 -1.76 -0.02
C LEU A 194 -33.16 -0.46 0.34
N LYS A 195 -33.77 0.69 0.02
CA LYS A 195 -33.26 2.03 0.38
C LYS A 195 -33.15 2.20 1.90
N GLN A 196 -34.14 1.74 2.65
CA GLN A 196 -34.09 1.77 4.13
C GLN A 196 -32.97 0.89 4.68
N SER A 197 -32.77 -0.31 4.13
CA SER A 197 -31.68 -1.20 4.53
C SER A 197 -30.30 -0.56 4.30
N TYR A 198 -30.07 0.07 3.14
CA TYR A 198 -28.80 0.75 2.87
C TYR A 198 -28.56 1.98 3.74
N ARG A 199 -29.62 2.70 4.13
CA ARG A 199 -29.52 3.81 5.08
C ARG A 199 -29.06 3.33 6.47
N LEU A 200 -29.54 2.17 6.92
CA LEU A 200 -29.08 1.57 8.18
C LEU A 200 -27.60 1.18 8.10
N MET A 201 -27.17 0.54 7.00
CA MET A 201 -25.75 0.19 6.80
C MET A 201 -24.82 1.41 6.75
N LEU A 202 -25.31 2.57 6.27
CA LEU A 202 -24.58 3.84 6.33
C LEU A 202 -24.41 4.33 7.77
N ILE A 203 -25.48 4.31 8.56
CA ILE A 203 -25.46 4.74 9.97
C ILE A 203 -24.51 3.87 10.81
N GLU A 204 -24.46 2.56 10.53
CA GLU A 204 -23.55 1.61 11.16
C GLU A 204 -22.08 1.78 10.72
N GLY A 205 -21.79 2.63 9.74
CA GLY A 205 -20.44 2.85 9.20
C GLY A 205 -19.94 1.72 8.29
N ASN A 206 -20.81 0.77 7.91
CA ASN A 206 -20.49 -0.35 7.05
C ASN A 206 -20.45 0.02 5.57
N LEU A 207 -21.07 1.16 5.21
CA LEU A 207 -21.16 1.73 3.86
C LEU A 207 -20.49 3.11 3.79
N ALA A 208 -19.70 3.36 2.74
CA ALA A 208 -19.07 4.67 2.53
C ALA A 208 -20.09 5.71 2.02
N PRO A 209 -20.01 6.99 2.42
CA PRO A 209 -20.94 8.04 1.98
C PRO A 209 -21.01 8.20 0.46
N ASP A 210 -19.85 8.17 -0.21
CA ASP A 210 -19.78 8.29 -1.69
C ASP A 210 -20.49 7.14 -2.40
N LEU A 211 -20.36 5.93 -1.84
CA LEU A 211 -21.02 4.73 -2.37
C LEU A 211 -22.54 4.79 -2.16
N TYR A 212 -22.98 5.29 -1.00
CA TYR A 212 -24.40 5.51 -0.73
C TYR A 212 -25.02 6.50 -1.71
N GLN A 213 -24.34 7.61 -2.00
CA GLN A 213 -24.83 8.62 -2.95
C GLN A 213 -24.95 8.05 -4.38
N GLN A 214 -24.00 7.21 -4.81
CA GLN A 214 -24.08 6.54 -6.11
C GLN A 214 -25.28 5.58 -6.20
N ILE A 215 -25.58 4.87 -5.11
CA ILE A 215 -26.72 3.96 -5.02
C ILE A 215 -28.05 4.71 -4.98
N GLU A 216 -28.11 5.82 -4.25
CA GLU A 216 -29.31 6.66 -4.20
C GLU A 216 -29.67 7.19 -5.59
N GLY A 217 -28.68 7.66 -6.37
CA GLY A 217 -28.92 8.07 -7.76
C GLY A 217 -29.43 6.92 -8.66
N MET A 218 -28.93 5.70 -8.47
CA MET A 218 -29.42 4.52 -9.21
C MET A 218 -30.87 4.17 -8.84
N ASN A 219 -31.20 4.23 -7.55
CA ASN A 219 -32.55 4.00 -7.05
C ASN A 219 -33.53 5.07 -7.57
N GLU A 220 -33.14 6.35 -7.59
CA GLU A 220 -33.97 7.43 -8.10
C GLU A 220 -34.33 7.23 -9.58
N VAL A 221 -33.36 6.87 -10.42
CA VAL A 221 -33.59 6.57 -11.84
C VAL A 221 -34.55 5.39 -12.00
N PHE A 222 -34.41 4.34 -11.17
CA PHE A 222 -35.33 3.20 -11.23
C PHE A 222 -36.75 3.58 -10.79
N ILE A 223 -36.89 4.34 -9.70
CA ILE A 223 -38.20 4.80 -9.21
C ILE A 223 -38.89 5.67 -10.27
N GLU A 224 -38.14 6.53 -10.96
CA GLU A 224 -38.67 7.32 -12.07
C GLU A 224 -39.16 6.43 -13.21
N GLN A 225 -38.38 5.42 -13.62
CA GLN A 225 -38.79 4.45 -14.65
C GLN A 225 -40.08 3.71 -14.25
N CYS A 226 -40.19 3.23 -13.01
CA CYS A 226 -41.40 2.58 -12.53
C CYS A 226 -42.60 3.52 -12.53
N ARG A 227 -42.43 4.78 -12.13
CA ARG A 227 -43.51 5.79 -12.18
C ARG A 227 -43.96 6.08 -13.61
N THR A 228 -43.04 6.20 -14.55
CA THR A 228 -43.39 6.39 -15.97
C THR A 228 -44.17 5.19 -16.51
N GLU A 229 -43.79 3.98 -16.16
CA GLU A 229 -44.49 2.77 -16.63
C GLU A 229 -45.88 2.63 -16.00
N ILE A 230 -46.04 2.96 -14.71
CA ILE A 230 -47.35 3.03 -14.05
C ILE A 230 -48.25 4.04 -14.75
N ASN A 231 -47.75 5.25 -15.00
CA ASN A 231 -48.53 6.29 -15.68
C ASN A 231 -48.92 5.83 -17.10
N ARG A 232 -48.01 5.17 -17.81
CA ARG A 232 -48.28 4.61 -19.15
C ARG A 232 -49.37 3.53 -19.10
N GLN A 233 -49.33 2.63 -18.12
CA GLN A 233 -50.37 1.63 -17.90
C GLN A 233 -51.72 2.29 -17.57
N GLN A 234 -51.72 3.27 -16.68
CA GLN A 234 -52.91 4.04 -16.32
C GLN A 234 -53.52 4.77 -17.53
N ASP A 235 -52.72 5.43 -18.36
CA ASP A 235 -53.19 6.12 -19.57
C ASP A 235 -53.77 5.13 -20.60
N GLN A 236 -53.16 3.96 -20.76
CA GLN A 236 -53.69 2.90 -21.63
C GLN A 236 -55.02 2.35 -21.12
N ASP A 237 -55.11 2.14 -19.82
CA ASP A 237 -56.33 1.67 -19.16
C ASP A 237 -57.46 2.71 -19.27
N LEU A 238 -57.17 3.99 -19.03
CA LEU A 238 -58.12 5.10 -19.22
C LEU A 238 -58.54 5.27 -20.69
N SER A 239 -57.63 5.09 -21.64
CA SER A 239 -57.95 5.15 -23.07
C SER A 239 -58.89 4.01 -23.49
N LYS A 240 -58.66 2.78 -22.99
CA LYS A 240 -59.58 1.65 -23.21
C LYS A 240 -60.97 1.93 -22.63
N ILE A 241 -61.04 2.54 -21.45
CA ILE A 241 -62.29 2.96 -20.82
C ILE A 241 -63.05 3.97 -21.70
N ILE A 242 -62.37 5.03 -22.13
CA ILE A 242 -62.99 6.08 -22.96
C ILE A 242 -63.45 5.48 -24.30
N GLY A 243 -62.64 4.61 -24.90
CA GLY A 243 -63.00 3.88 -26.13
C GLY A 243 -64.26 3.04 -25.95
N GLY A 244 -64.29 2.17 -24.94
CA GLY A 244 -65.45 1.31 -24.66
C GLY A 244 -66.73 2.09 -24.34
N LEU A 245 -66.63 3.19 -23.58
CA LEU A 245 -67.77 4.07 -23.31
C LEU A 245 -68.25 4.80 -24.57
N THR A 246 -67.34 5.22 -25.44
CA THR A 246 -67.67 5.89 -26.71
C THR A 246 -68.35 4.93 -27.67
N GLU A 247 -67.87 3.68 -27.76
CA GLU A 247 -68.49 2.63 -28.58
C GLU A 247 -69.92 2.31 -28.12
N VAL A 248 -70.15 2.21 -26.80
CA VAL A 248 -71.50 2.01 -26.24
C VAL A 248 -72.43 3.20 -26.55
N GLN A 249 -71.91 4.44 -26.50
CA GLN A 249 -72.70 5.63 -26.88
C GLN A 249 -73.06 5.65 -28.37
N GLN A 250 -72.19 5.14 -29.24
CA GLN A 250 -72.37 5.15 -30.69
C GLN A 250 -73.36 4.08 -31.19
N TYR A 251 -73.47 2.95 -30.48
CA TYR A 251 -74.36 1.82 -30.82
C TYR A 251 -75.74 1.84 -30.13
N ARG A 252 -76.09 2.96 -29.48
CA ARG A 252 -77.30 3.14 -28.64
C ARG A 252 -78.64 2.81 -29.33
N SER A 253 -78.69 2.65 -30.65
CA SER A 253 -79.93 2.51 -31.40
C SER A 253 -80.27 1.12 -31.94
N ASN A 254 -79.37 0.11 -31.98
CA ASN A 254 -79.66 -1.10 -32.80
C ASN A 254 -79.27 -2.50 -32.27
N ASN A 255 -78.69 -2.70 -31.08
CA ASN A 255 -78.47 -4.06 -30.54
C ASN A 255 -78.39 -4.11 -29.00
N ALA A 256 -79.54 -4.33 -28.34
CA ALA A 256 -79.64 -4.41 -26.88
C ALA A 256 -78.84 -5.57 -26.22
N PRO A 257 -78.76 -6.81 -26.78
CA PRO A 257 -78.04 -7.91 -26.13
C PRO A 257 -76.52 -7.71 -26.10
N TRP A 258 -75.95 -7.20 -27.20
CA TRP A 258 -74.51 -6.94 -27.33
C TRP A 258 -74.03 -5.85 -26.38
N MET A 259 -74.85 -4.82 -26.16
CA MET A 259 -74.54 -3.72 -25.25
C MET A 259 -74.47 -4.17 -23.79
N VAL A 260 -75.33 -5.10 -23.36
CA VAL A 260 -75.32 -5.63 -21.98
C VAL A 260 -74.07 -6.50 -21.74
N GLU A 261 -73.70 -7.36 -22.69
CA GLU A 261 -72.50 -8.18 -22.59
C GLU A 261 -71.23 -7.33 -22.57
N HIS A 262 -71.17 -6.28 -23.40
CA HIS A 262 -70.03 -5.36 -23.45
C HIS A 262 -69.94 -4.48 -22.19
N LEU A 263 -71.07 -4.08 -21.60
CA LEU A 263 -71.10 -3.38 -20.31
C LEU A 263 -70.62 -4.28 -19.15
N GLN A 264 -70.96 -5.58 -19.17
CA GLN A 264 -70.45 -6.54 -18.18
C GLN A 264 -68.93 -6.76 -18.32
N GLN A 265 -68.42 -6.84 -19.56
CA GLN A 265 -66.97 -6.91 -19.80
C GLN A 265 -66.26 -5.65 -19.31
N CYS A 266 -66.81 -4.46 -19.59
CA CYS A 266 -66.31 -3.21 -19.04
C CYS A 266 -66.33 -3.22 -17.51
N GLN A 267 -67.39 -3.75 -16.87
CA GLN A 267 -67.51 -3.85 -15.41
C GLN A 267 -66.43 -4.73 -14.76
N GLU A 268 -66.10 -5.88 -15.34
CA GLU A 268 -65.00 -6.71 -14.83
C GLU A 268 -63.65 -6.01 -15.01
N ILE A 269 -63.45 -5.32 -16.14
CA ILE A 269 -62.26 -4.48 -16.36
C ILE A 269 -62.18 -3.38 -15.28
N TYR A 270 -63.28 -2.70 -14.95
CA TYR A 270 -63.33 -1.69 -13.88
C TYR A 270 -62.99 -2.24 -12.50
N ARG A 271 -63.50 -3.44 -12.18
CA ARG A 271 -63.24 -4.11 -10.91
C ARG A 271 -61.76 -4.48 -10.77
N GLU A 272 -61.15 -5.02 -11.83
CA GLU A 272 -59.73 -5.32 -11.84
C GLU A 272 -58.86 -4.06 -11.69
N MET A 273 -59.24 -2.95 -12.33
CA MET A 273 -58.53 -1.67 -12.20
C MET A 273 -58.64 -1.06 -10.80
N LEU A 274 -59.78 -1.23 -10.12
CA LEU A 274 -59.95 -0.79 -8.73
C LEU A 274 -59.12 -1.64 -7.75
N LEU A 275 -59.05 -2.95 -7.98
CA LEU A 275 -58.21 -3.86 -7.18
C LEU A 275 -56.71 -3.57 -7.35
N LYS A 276 -56.29 -3.11 -8.54
CA LYS A 276 -54.92 -2.67 -8.84
C LYS A 276 -54.64 -1.22 -8.42
N GLY A 277 -55.64 -0.50 -7.89
CA GLY A 277 -55.49 0.89 -7.45
C GLY A 277 -55.24 1.90 -8.58
N HIS A 278 -55.58 1.54 -9.83
CA HIS A 278 -55.44 2.42 -11.00
C HIS A 278 -56.59 3.43 -11.12
N LEU A 279 -57.63 3.32 -10.28
CA LEU A 279 -58.82 4.16 -10.31
C LEU A 279 -59.27 4.53 -8.90
N ASP A 280 -59.52 5.81 -8.66
CA ASP A 280 -60.04 6.30 -7.38
C ASP A 280 -61.48 5.81 -7.17
N PHE A 281 -61.78 5.38 -5.94
CA PHE A 281 -63.10 4.86 -5.53
C PHE A 281 -64.29 5.79 -5.88
N PRO A 282 -64.20 7.13 -5.75
CA PRO A 282 -65.26 8.05 -6.20
C PRO A 282 -65.51 8.02 -7.71
N THR A 283 -64.46 7.85 -8.52
CA THR A 283 -64.57 7.77 -9.99
C THR A 283 -65.24 6.47 -10.40
N TYR A 284 -64.90 5.36 -9.73
CA TYR A 284 -65.58 4.08 -9.89
C TYR A 284 -67.08 4.18 -9.54
N LEU A 285 -67.42 4.83 -8.43
CA LEU A 285 -68.82 5.04 -8.03
C LEU A 285 -69.61 5.85 -9.06
N ASN A 286 -69.02 6.93 -9.61
CA ASN A 286 -69.68 7.73 -10.65
C ASN A 286 -69.92 6.93 -11.94
N LEU A 287 -68.96 6.10 -12.34
CA LEU A 287 -69.09 5.25 -13.53
C LEU A 287 -70.12 4.14 -13.32
N TYR A 288 -70.14 3.52 -12.13
CA TYR A 288 -71.16 2.54 -11.75
C TYR A 288 -72.57 3.15 -11.71
N GLN A 289 -72.69 4.39 -11.21
CA GLN A 289 -73.96 5.13 -11.24
C GLN A 289 -74.42 5.45 -12.67
N MET A 290 -73.50 5.79 -13.57
CA MET A 290 -73.81 5.99 -14.99
C MET A 290 -74.27 4.69 -15.67
N GLN A 291 -73.65 3.55 -15.34
CA GLN A 291 -74.07 2.24 -15.82
C GLN A 291 -75.48 1.87 -15.32
N LEU A 292 -75.74 2.05 -14.02
CA LEU A 292 -77.08 1.86 -13.43
C LEU A 292 -78.14 2.76 -14.08
N LEU A 293 -77.80 4.03 -14.34
CA LEU A 293 -78.70 4.94 -15.06
C LEU A 293 -78.98 4.47 -16.49
N LEU A 294 -77.97 3.89 -17.17
CA LEU A 294 -78.14 3.30 -18.49
C LEU A 294 -79.06 2.06 -18.44
N ASP A 295 -78.84 1.15 -17.50
CA ASP A 295 -79.66 -0.05 -17.30
C ASP A 295 -81.12 0.31 -16.98
N ILE A 296 -81.34 1.35 -16.17
CA ILE A 296 -82.68 1.88 -15.87
C ILE A 296 -83.33 2.51 -17.12
N LEU A 297 -82.55 3.16 -17.99
CA LEU A 297 -83.04 3.75 -19.24
C LEU A 297 -83.39 2.68 -20.30
N ILE A 298 -82.67 1.56 -20.34
CA ILE A 298 -82.90 0.45 -21.27
C ILE A 298 -84.07 -0.44 -20.79
N SER A 299 -84.28 -0.55 -19.49
CA SER A 299 -85.36 -1.36 -18.88
C SER A 299 -86.72 -0.66 -18.81
N ARG A 300 -86.85 0.61 -19.24
CA ARG A 300 -88.17 1.27 -19.35
C ARG A 300 -88.94 0.71 -20.56
N PRO A 301 -90.14 0.11 -20.37
CA PRO A 301 -91.00 -0.23 -21.50
C PRO A 301 -91.42 1.05 -22.23
N GLN A 302 -91.34 1.04 -23.56
CA GLN A 302 -91.89 2.11 -24.39
C GLN A 302 -93.37 2.32 -24.05
N PRO A 303 -93.86 3.56 -23.90
CA PRO A 303 -95.29 3.80 -23.76
C PRO A 303 -95.99 3.37 -25.05
N THR A 304 -96.89 2.41 -24.94
CA THR A 304 -97.88 2.07 -25.96
C THR A 304 -98.67 3.31 -26.32
N MET A 305 -98.39 3.89 -27.49
CA MET A 305 -99.31 4.78 -28.18
C MET A 305 -100.47 3.93 -28.73
N GLU A 306 -101.56 3.82 -27.96
CA GLU A 306 -102.86 3.44 -28.50
C GLU A 306 -103.57 4.70 -29.03
N ARG A 307 -103.85 4.67 -30.32
CA ARG A 307 -104.72 5.62 -31.04
C ARG A 307 -106.18 5.26 -30.79
N VAL A 308 -106.98 6.23 -30.33
CA VAL A 308 -108.24 6.69 -30.98
C VAL A 308 -108.35 8.18 -30.75
#